data_AF-A0A854C041-F1
#
_entry.id   AF-A0A854C041-F1
#
_cell.length_a   1.000
_cell.length_b   1.000
_cell.length_c   1.000
_cell.angle_alpha   90.00
_cell.angle_beta   90.00
_cell.angle_gamma   90.00
#
_symmetry.space_group_name_H-M   'P 1'
#
loop_
_entity.id
_entity.type
_entity.pdbx_description
1 polymer ?
#
loop_
_entity_poly.entity_id
_entity_poly.type
_entity_poly.pdbx_seq_one_letter_code
_entity_poly.pdbx_strand_id
1 'polypeptide(L)'
;MKLLRNISLPLIASLALFACERDYDAPLLTEPEYTGPAANITISELRTQNAAATQDVPIIITQDQVLKAVITGNDESGNIFKKIYLQDETGAIEMEVDQSSVYNYYPVGQTVYVDLNGLSISVYGDEQQLGHPEGYLFRTPWEDFEKHVSKDGWANPENAKPVVIDDISTINAAPDNYKFKLVQFTGVTFQNGGKGIFAPEDGYGEENITDSHGNTIMIRTSNYASFAGNKLPEGKGNVTGILGRFRGTWQLTLRTANDVSDFTGSNEEEGGNEGGETPSGETVLFQESFGTPEKNGEYWPYLDEYTGFDNPANMFECLSEEKPTIRSSNNLGNVWFPAGKDITIAIKGINAQGNTTATLECQVGANVYDTGTSQDLNTLKVKCNGTNITLPSKIVTQSENQANIPFKLTVENVNISESTTLEFSGTASDNTCGLRLFSVKLYVPGSGSGSTGGDGGTTIEPTPSN
;
A
#
# COMPACT_ATOMS: atom_id res chain seq x y z
N MET A 1 -49.96 51.28 51.66
CA MET A 1 -48.67 51.63 51.02
C MET A 1 -47.62 50.52 51.19
N LYS A 2 -47.91 49.28 50.75
CA LYS A 2 -46.96 48.14 50.79
C LYS A 2 -46.70 47.53 49.40
N LEU A 3 -47.27 48.08 48.33
CA LEU A 3 -47.20 47.51 46.98
C LEU A 3 -46.17 48.15 46.04
N LEU A 4 -45.49 49.24 46.44
CA LEU A 4 -44.58 49.97 45.53
C LEU A 4 -43.09 49.74 45.82
N ARG A 5 -42.71 48.98 46.86
CA ARG A 5 -41.30 48.79 47.25
C ARG A 5 -40.65 47.51 46.71
N ASN A 6 -41.41 46.65 46.03
CA ASN A 6 -40.92 45.35 45.54
C ASN A 6 -40.79 45.27 44.01
N ILE A 7 -41.09 46.35 43.29
CA ILE A 7 -41.00 46.39 41.81
C ILE A 7 -39.64 46.95 41.34
N SER A 8 -38.88 47.62 42.21
CA SER A 8 -37.57 48.18 41.84
C SER A 8 -36.45 47.14 41.73
N LEU A 9 -36.53 46.02 42.45
CA LEU A 9 -35.51 44.97 42.41
C LEU A 9 -35.55 44.09 41.13
N PRO A 10 -36.70 43.63 40.63
CA PRO A 10 -36.73 42.84 39.39
C PRO A 10 -36.43 43.69 38.13
N LEU A 11 -36.67 45.01 38.18
CA LEU A 11 -36.38 45.90 37.05
C LEU A 11 -34.88 46.22 36.89
N ILE A 12 -34.12 46.26 37.99
CA ILE A 12 -32.66 46.43 37.95
C ILE A 12 -31.96 45.12 37.53
N ALA A 13 -32.55 43.96 37.84
CA ALA A 13 -32.04 42.66 37.39
C ALA A 13 -32.24 42.40 35.88
N SER A 14 -33.27 42.99 35.25
CA SER A 14 -33.50 42.85 33.80
C SER A 14 -32.64 43.77 32.93
N LEU A 15 -32.03 44.82 33.50
CA LEU A 15 -31.11 45.72 32.80
C LEU A 15 -29.64 45.25 32.82
N ALA A 16 -29.31 44.20 33.57
CA ALA A 16 -27.97 43.62 33.63
C ALA A 16 -27.71 42.54 32.54
N LEU A 17 -28.71 42.18 31.73
CA LEU A 17 -28.59 41.19 30.65
C LEU A 17 -28.25 41.79 29.28
N PHE A 18 -28.07 43.11 29.18
CA PHE A 18 -27.49 43.78 28.00
C PHE A 18 -26.04 44.19 28.24
N ALA A 19 -25.30 43.41 29.02
CA ALA A 19 -23.86 43.57 29.18
C ALA A 19 -23.15 42.89 28.00
N CYS A 20 -22.85 43.71 26.99
CA CYS A 20 -21.90 43.46 25.89
C CYS A 20 -22.15 42.19 25.07
N GLU A 21 -22.97 42.30 24.02
CA GLU A 21 -22.51 41.71 22.75
C GLU A 21 -21.17 42.40 22.44
N ARG A 22 -20.06 41.70 22.72
CA ARG A 22 -18.81 42.05 22.07
C ARG A 22 -19.07 41.82 20.59
N ASP A 23 -19.21 42.90 19.83
CA ASP A 23 -18.99 42.87 18.40
C ASP A 23 -17.57 42.34 18.23
N TYR A 24 -17.45 41.04 18.00
CA TYR A 24 -16.20 40.43 17.61
C TYR A 24 -16.04 40.81 16.14
N ASP A 25 -15.42 41.95 15.89
CA ASP A 25 -14.71 42.14 14.63
C ASP A 25 -13.74 40.98 14.53
N ALA A 26 -14.08 39.99 13.72
CA ALA A 26 -13.17 38.91 13.40
C ALA A 26 -11.87 39.58 12.94
N PRO A 27 -10.70 39.19 13.49
CA PRO A 27 -9.44 39.75 13.03
C PRO A 27 -9.38 39.57 11.52
N LEU A 28 -8.95 40.61 10.81
CA LEU A 28 -8.84 40.57 9.35
C LEU A 28 -7.98 39.36 8.99
N LEU A 29 -8.55 38.40 8.23
CA LEU A 29 -7.78 37.35 7.59
C LEU A 29 -6.92 38.01 6.52
N THR A 30 -5.70 38.40 6.89
CA THR A 30 -4.69 38.88 5.95
C THR A 30 -4.01 37.68 5.31
N GLU A 31 -3.99 37.68 3.99
CA GLU A 31 -3.21 36.71 3.24
C GLU A 31 -1.74 36.78 3.66
N PRO A 32 -1.10 35.64 3.98
CA PRO A 32 0.34 35.63 4.23
C PRO A 32 1.09 36.16 3.01
N GLU A 33 2.05 37.05 3.22
CA GLU A 33 2.93 37.54 2.16
C GLU A 33 4.37 37.33 2.61
N TYR A 34 5.15 36.59 1.82
CA TYR A 34 6.56 36.41 2.12
C TYR A 34 7.38 37.60 1.59
N THR A 35 7.97 38.36 2.51
CA THR A 35 8.80 39.54 2.18
C THR A 35 10.30 39.32 2.44
N GLY A 36 10.73 38.07 2.63
CA GLY A 36 12.13 37.71 2.91
C GLY A 36 13.00 37.60 1.65
N PRO A 37 14.24 37.09 1.78
CA PRO A 37 15.14 36.89 0.65
C PRO A 37 14.58 35.92 -0.39
N ALA A 38 14.92 36.13 -1.66
CA ALA A 38 14.54 35.20 -2.72
C ALA A 38 15.14 33.80 -2.48
N ALA A 39 14.39 32.77 -2.87
CA ALA A 39 14.90 31.40 -2.84
C ALA A 39 16.13 31.25 -3.73
N ASN A 40 17.15 30.57 -3.23
CA ASN A 40 18.47 30.47 -3.84
C ASN A 40 19.04 29.04 -3.85
N ILE A 41 18.24 28.07 -3.40
CA ILE A 41 18.59 26.65 -3.45
C ILE A 41 17.33 25.82 -3.74
N THR A 42 17.49 24.76 -4.52
CA THR A 42 16.48 23.72 -4.75
C THR A 42 16.69 22.52 -3.81
N ILE A 43 15.67 21.68 -3.65
CA ILE A 43 15.76 20.47 -2.82
C ILE A 43 16.85 19.53 -3.35
N SER A 44 16.96 19.35 -4.67
CA SER A 44 18.00 18.50 -5.25
C SER A 44 19.41 19.04 -4.97
N GLU A 45 19.61 20.35 -5.04
CA GLU A 45 20.90 20.98 -4.69
C GLU A 45 21.19 20.85 -3.20
N LEU A 46 20.19 21.06 -2.33
CA LEU A 46 20.32 20.88 -0.90
C LEU A 46 20.75 19.47 -0.54
N ARG A 47 20.11 18.45 -1.11
CA ARG A 47 20.49 17.04 -0.92
C ARG A 47 21.92 16.76 -1.37
N THR A 48 22.30 17.28 -2.52
CA THR A 48 23.64 17.11 -3.12
C THR A 48 24.73 17.79 -2.28
N GLN A 49 24.53 19.03 -1.85
CA GLN A 49 25.46 19.78 -1.02
C GLN A 49 25.70 19.09 0.34
N ASN A 50 24.69 18.37 0.84
CA ASN A 50 24.72 17.70 2.13
C ASN A 50 24.83 16.16 2.04
N ALA A 51 25.31 15.63 0.91
CA ALA A 51 25.39 14.18 0.67
C ALA A 51 26.29 13.41 1.66
N ALA A 52 27.16 14.12 2.38
CA ALA A 52 28.04 13.53 3.40
C ALA A 52 27.36 13.38 4.79
N ALA A 53 26.12 13.84 4.95
CA ALA A 53 25.36 13.64 6.19
C ALA A 53 25.14 12.13 6.44
N THR A 54 25.14 11.74 7.72
CA THR A 54 24.86 10.37 8.16
C THR A 54 23.94 10.39 9.38
N GLN A 55 23.54 9.22 9.85
CA GLN A 55 22.68 9.09 11.03
C GLN A 55 23.36 9.66 12.29
N ASP A 56 24.67 9.45 12.43
CA ASP A 56 25.44 9.86 13.62
C ASP A 56 26.16 11.21 13.42
N VAL A 57 26.30 11.65 12.17
CA VAL A 57 27.00 12.88 11.80
C VAL A 57 26.10 13.72 10.89
N PRO A 58 25.20 14.55 11.46
CA PRO A 58 24.40 15.49 10.68
C PRO A 58 25.29 16.63 10.14
N ILE A 59 24.83 17.30 9.09
CA ILE A 59 25.46 18.52 8.57
C ILE A 59 24.60 19.72 8.98
N ILE A 60 25.20 20.66 9.71
CA ILE A 60 24.58 21.94 10.04
C ILE A 60 24.77 22.88 8.85
N ILE A 61 23.68 23.43 8.35
CA ILE A 61 23.68 24.40 7.26
C ILE A 61 24.05 25.75 7.88
N THR A 62 25.13 26.36 7.39
CA THR A 62 25.66 27.63 7.92
C THR A 62 25.60 28.76 6.89
N GLN A 63 25.17 28.43 5.68
CA GLN A 63 24.98 29.37 4.59
C GLN A 63 23.58 29.98 4.68
N ASP A 64 23.47 31.27 4.33
CA ASP A 64 22.19 31.96 4.18
C ASP A 64 21.49 31.47 2.90
N GLN A 65 20.83 30.32 3.03
CA GLN A 65 20.11 29.66 1.96
C GLN A 65 18.61 29.66 2.27
N VAL A 66 17.82 29.97 1.24
CA VAL A 66 16.36 29.98 1.34
C VAL A 66 15.82 29.01 0.32
N LEU A 67 15.07 28.03 0.81
CA LEU A 67 14.35 27.05 0.00
C LEU A 67 12.90 27.51 -0.19
N LYS A 68 12.40 27.51 -1.43
CA LYS A 68 10.96 27.64 -1.70
C LYS A 68 10.37 26.26 -2.01
N ALA A 69 9.29 25.89 -1.34
CA ALA A 69 8.63 24.61 -1.54
C ALA A 69 7.12 24.69 -1.29
N VAL A 70 6.41 23.66 -1.71
CA VAL A 70 5.00 23.43 -1.39
C VAL A 70 4.90 22.31 -0.36
N ILE A 71 4.00 22.46 0.61
CA ILE A 71 3.68 21.40 1.57
C ILE A 71 2.81 20.35 0.88
N THR A 72 3.29 19.12 0.78
CA THR A 72 2.57 18.01 0.12
C THR A 72 1.96 17.00 1.08
N GLY A 73 2.40 16.99 2.35
CA GLY A 73 1.85 16.14 3.41
C GLY A 73 2.18 16.68 4.80
N ASN A 74 1.29 16.42 5.75
CA ASN A 74 1.39 16.84 7.15
C ASN A 74 0.58 15.85 8.03
N ASP A 75 0.47 16.16 9.32
CA ASP A 75 -0.09 15.29 10.35
C ASP A 75 -1.63 15.33 10.47
N GLU A 76 -2.36 15.82 9.46
CA GLU A 76 -3.83 16.00 9.47
C GLU A 76 -4.61 14.75 9.92
N SER A 77 -4.28 13.60 9.35
CA SER A 77 -4.96 12.35 9.69
C SER A 77 -4.35 11.63 10.89
N GLY A 78 -3.16 12.02 11.36
CA GLY A 78 -2.38 11.26 12.33
C GLY A 78 -1.55 10.11 11.74
N ASN A 79 -1.62 9.83 10.42
CA ASN A 79 -0.73 8.82 9.80
C ASN A 79 0.72 9.31 9.69
N ILE A 80 0.88 10.61 9.43
CA ILE A 80 2.17 11.31 9.45
C ILE A 80 2.33 11.91 10.85
N PHE A 81 3.48 11.69 11.49
CA PHE A 81 3.72 12.10 12.86
C PHE A 81 4.92 13.02 12.98
N LYS A 82 4.70 14.23 13.52
CA LYS A 82 5.75 15.20 13.88
C LYS A 82 6.69 15.56 12.72
N LYS A 83 6.14 15.66 11.51
CA LYS A 83 6.88 16.08 10.32
C LYS A 83 5.93 16.66 9.28
N ILE A 84 6.50 17.41 8.34
CA ILE A 84 5.85 17.84 7.10
C ILE A 84 6.69 17.41 5.90
N TYR A 85 6.05 17.28 4.73
CA TYR A 85 6.72 16.99 3.47
C TYR A 85 6.76 18.24 2.59
N LEU A 86 7.95 18.60 2.13
CA LEU A 86 8.23 19.74 1.29
C LEU A 86 8.62 19.26 -0.11
N GLN A 87 8.02 19.83 -1.14
CA GLN A 87 8.31 19.49 -2.53
C GLN A 87 8.51 20.75 -3.38
N ASP A 88 9.54 20.74 -4.23
CA ASP A 88 9.77 21.72 -5.28
C ASP A 88 9.80 21.03 -6.66
N GLU A 89 10.18 21.75 -7.71
CA GLU A 89 10.25 21.18 -9.07
C GLU A 89 11.33 20.09 -9.22
N THR A 90 12.31 20.07 -8.33
CA THR A 90 13.50 19.19 -8.42
C THR A 90 13.39 17.94 -7.57
N GLY A 91 12.71 18.00 -6.42
CA GLY A 91 12.71 16.92 -5.44
C GLY A 91 11.74 17.13 -4.29
N ALA A 92 11.82 16.25 -3.30
CA ALA A 92 11.10 16.38 -2.05
C ALA A 92 12.00 16.01 -0.86
N ILE A 93 11.68 16.56 0.31
CA ILE A 93 12.35 16.27 1.57
C ILE A 93 11.34 16.35 2.72
N GLU A 94 11.50 15.51 3.73
CA GLU A 94 10.75 15.66 4.98
C GLU A 94 11.47 16.63 5.92
N MET A 95 10.68 17.41 6.65
CA MET A 95 11.16 18.26 7.73
C MET A 95 10.55 17.81 9.05
N GLU A 96 11.40 17.48 10.01
CA GLU A 96 11.02 17.05 11.35
C GLU A 96 10.59 18.26 12.20
N VAL A 97 9.44 18.14 12.87
CA VAL A 97 8.81 19.22 13.64
C VAL A 97 8.36 18.71 15.00
N ASP A 98 8.78 19.35 16.08
CA ASP A 98 8.39 18.95 17.44
C ASP A 98 7.02 19.50 17.84
N GLN A 99 6.04 19.33 16.96
CA GLN A 99 4.67 19.81 17.17
C GLN A 99 3.66 18.83 16.58
N SER A 100 2.48 18.80 17.18
CA SER A 100 1.31 18.10 16.65
C SER A 100 0.26 19.10 16.16
N SER A 101 -0.62 18.64 15.27
CA SER A 101 -1.62 19.47 14.59
C SER A 101 -1.00 20.60 13.76
N VAL A 102 0.15 20.32 13.13
CA VAL A 102 0.85 21.27 12.25
C VAL A 102 -0.01 21.64 11.04
N TYR A 103 -0.85 20.70 10.58
CA TYR A 103 -1.82 20.91 9.50
C TYR A 103 -2.73 22.14 9.67
N ASN A 104 -3.05 22.55 10.91
CA ASN A 104 -3.88 23.73 11.18
C ASN A 104 -3.21 25.04 10.77
N TYR A 105 -1.87 25.06 10.75
CA TYR A 105 -1.07 26.25 10.46
C TYR A 105 -0.42 26.19 9.09
N TYR A 106 -0.09 24.97 8.64
CA TYR A 106 0.67 24.64 7.45
C TYR A 106 -0.05 23.51 6.68
N PRO A 107 -1.22 23.80 6.07
CA PRO A 107 -2.00 22.83 5.33
C PRO A 107 -1.33 22.43 4.01
N VAL A 108 -1.77 21.31 3.44
CA VAL A 108 -1.33 20.84 2.11
C VAL A 108 -1.64 21.92 1.06
N GLY A 109 -0.70 22.14 0.14
CA GLY A 109 -0.81 23.15 -0.91
C GLY A 109 -0.33 24.56 -0.49
N GLN A 110 0.08 24.75 0.77
CA GLN A 110 0.73 25.97 1.23
C GLN A 110 2.12 26.11 0.61
N THR A 111 2.37 27.23 -0.06
CA THR A 111 3.72 27.64 -0.44
C THR A 111 4.44 28.19 0.79
N VAL A 112 5.67 27.73 1.01
CA VAL A 112 6.53 28.18 2.10
C VAL A 112 7.94 28.51 1.62
N TYR A 113 8.57 29.41 2.35
CA TYR A 113 9.99 29.70 2.28
C TYR A 113 10.63 29.24 3.58
N VAL A 114 11.67 28.42 3.47
CA VAL A 114 12.43 27.88 4.59
C VAL A 114 13.81 28.53 4.61
N ASP A 115 14.09 29.33 5.64
CA ASP A 115 15.45 29.78 5.94
C ASP A 115 16.23 28.60 6.52
N LEU A 116 17.32 28.21 5.87
CA LEU A 116 18.04 26.99 6.20
C LEU A 116 19.21 27.23 7.17
N ASN A 117 19.65 28.48 7.37
CA ASN A 117 20.81 28.76 8.22
C ASN A 117 20.51 28.37 9.68
N GLY A 118 21.30 27.47 10.25
CA GLY A 118 21.11 26.95 11.61
C GLY A 118 20.27 25.66 11.67
N LEU A 119 19.59 25.29 10.59
CA LEU A 119 19.00 23.95 10.44
C LEU A 119 20.09 22.93 10.07
N SER A 120 19.71 21.66 10.04
CA SER A 120 20.61 20.55 9.72
C SER A 120 19.96 19.52 8.82
N ILE A 121 20.80 18.86 8.02
CA ILE A 121 20.46 17.62 7.32
C ILE A 121 21.01 16.45 8.13
N SER A 122 20.12 15.56 8.55
CA SER A 122 20.46 14.27 9.17
C SER A 122 19.99 13.12 8.28
N VAL A 123 20.33 11.88 8.63
CA VAL A 123 19.90 10.69 7.86
C VAL A 123 19.16 9.70 8.75
N TYR A 124 17.99 9.25 8.29
CA TYR A 124 17.21 8.18 8.91
C TYR A 124 16.81 7.18 7.84
N GLY A 125 17.06 5.88 8.08
CA GLY A 125 16.72 4.84 7.12
C GLY A 125 17.38 5.02 5.75
N ASP A 126 18.62 5.51 5.72
CA ASP A 126 19.39 5.87 4.52
C ASP A 126 18.85 7.07 3.72
N GLU A 127 17.87 7.81 4.26
CA GLU A 127 17.32 9.01 3.62
C GLU A 127 17.56 10.28 4.42
N GLN A 128 17.87 11.36 3.70
CA GLN A 128 18.09 12.69 4.28
C GLN A 128 16.77 13.31 4.75
N GLN A 129 16.79 13.89 5.94
CA GLN A 129 15.70 14.67 6.55
C GLN A 129 16.22 16.03 7.02
N LEU A 130 15.39 17.06 6.87
CA LEU A 130 15.65 18.41 7.37
C LEU A 130 15.16 18.54 8.81
N GLY A 131 15.91 19.23 9.66
CA GLY A 131 15.50 19.44 11.05
C GLY A 131 16.45 20.33 11.83
N HIS A 132 16.29 20.38 13.14
CA HIS A 132 17.13 21.17 14.02
C HIS A 132 18.26 20.31 14.63
N PRO A 133 19.53 20.76 14.59
CA PRO A 133 20.67 19.93 15.01
C PRO A 133 20.64 19.52 16.49
N GLU A 134 20.02 20.35 17.34
CA GLU A 134 19.87 20.09 18.77
C GLU A 134 18.51 19.49 19.14
N GLY A 135 17.63 19.29 18.15
CA GLY A 135 16.30 18.72 18.36
C GLY A 135 16.36 17.24 18.74
N TYR A 136 15.44 16.80 19.60
CA TYR A 136 15.29 15.36 19.85
C TYR A 136 14.88 14.65 18.55
N LEU A 137 15.69 13.68 18.10
CA LEU A 137 15.57 13.06 16.78
C LEU A 137 15.55 14.09 15.64
N PHE A 138 16.28 15.20 15.80
CA PHE A 138 16.34 16.33 14.88
C PHE A 138 15.03 17.09 14.67
N ARG A 139 14.01 16.84 15.49
CA ARG A 139 12.76 17.60 15.41
C ARG A 139 12.97 19.06 15.75
N THR A 140 12.53 19.91 14.84
CA THR A 140 12.62 21.37 15.00
C THR A 140 11.63 21.82 16.08
N PRO A 141 12.08 22.40 17.20
CA PRO A 141 11.18 22.96 18.21
C PRO A 141 10.20 23.94 17.55
N TRP A 142 8.95 23.95 18.00
CA TRP A 142 7.88 24.72 17.33
C TRP A 142 8.22 26.20 17.14
N GLU A 143 8.78 26.85 18.16
CA GLU A 143 9.18 28.26 18.09
C GLU A 143 10.27 28.53 17.04
N ASP A 144 11.19 27.57 16.84
CA ASP A 144 12.23 27.70 15.83
C ASP A 144 11.67 27.37 14.44
N PHE A 145 10.79 26.37 14.35
CA PHE A 145 10.08 26.06 13.11
C PHE A 145 9.32 27.29 12.56
N GLU A 146 8.60 28.03 13.40
CA GLU A 146 7.88 29.24 12.99
C GLU A 146 8.83 30.38 12.55
N LYS A 147 10.07 30.43 13.06
CA LYS A 147 11.09 31.38 12.59
C LYS A 147 11.66 30.99 11.24
N HIS A 148 11.86 29.70 11.01
CA HIS A 148 12.47 29.18 9.78
C HIS A 148 11.47 29.08 8.63
N VAL A 149 10.19 28.77 8.90
CA VAL A 149 9.19 28.45 7.87
C VAL A 149 8.14 29.53 7.75
N SER A 150 8.30 30.38 6.72
CA SER A 150 7.38 31.47 6.41
C SER A 150 6.41 31.09 5.28
N LYS A 151 5.14 31.44 5.43
CA LYS A 151 4.09 31.19 4.43
C LYS A 151 4.05 32.30 3.37
N ASP A 152 3.71 31.92 2.14
CA ASP A 152 3.48 32.83 1.02
C ASP A 152 2.15 32.51 0.34
N GLY A 153 1.23 33.47 0.36
CA GLY A 153 -0.14 33.32 -0.12
C GLY A 153 -1.00 32.39 0.73
N TRP A 154 -2.28 32.30 0.37
CA TRP A 154 -3.16 31.25 0.89
C TRP A 154 -2.78 29.87 0.36
N ALA A 155 -3.02 28.84 1.18
CA ALA A 155 -2.87 27.47 0.74
C ALA A 155 -3.85 27.14 -0.40
N ASN A 156 -3.33 26.48 -1.43
CA ASN A 156 -4.13 26.00 -2.55
C ASN A 156 -3.81 24.52 -2.80
N PRO A 157 -4.75 23.59 -2.59
CA PRO A 157 -4.54 22.17 -2.83
C PRO A 157 -4.01 21.84 -4.23
N GLU A 158 -4.34 22.64 -5.24
CA GLU A 158 -3.81 22.50 -6.61
C GLU A 158 -2.30 22.69 -6.72
N ASN A 159 -1.63 23.23 -5.70
CA ASN A 159 -0.17 23.30 -5.67
C ASN A 159 0.46 21.94 -5.33
N ALA A 160 -0.27 21.04 -4.66
CA ALA A 160 0.21 19.73 -4.24
C ALA A 160 -0.28 18.62 -5.19
N LYS A 161 0.09 18.70 -6.46
CA LYS A 161 -0.30 17.70 -7.48
C LYS A 161 0.60 16.45 -7.40
N PRO A 162 0.02 15.24 -7.37
CA PRO A 162 0.81 14.02 -7.40
C PRO A 162 1.45 13.79 -8.77
N VAL A 163 2.60 13.12 -8.78
CA VAL A 163 3.10 12.46 -10.00
C VAL A 163 2.30 11.19 -10.23
N VAL A 164 1.60 11.10 -11.36
CA VAL A 164 0.78 9.94 -11.73
C VAL A 164 1.67 8.84 -12.29
N ILE A 165 1.54 7.61 -11.78
CA ILE A 165 2.37 6.45 -12.10
C ILE A 165 1.47 5.22 -12.30
N ASP A 166 1.59 4.55 -13.43
CA ASP A 166 0.84 3.32 -13.77
C ASP A 166 1.71 2.04 -13.70
N ASP A 167 3.04 2.21 -13.74
CA ASP A 167 4.03 1.16 -13.53
C ASP A 167 4.90 1.50 -12.31
N ILE A 168 4.65 0.82 -11.19
CA ILE A 168 5.40 1.00 -9.93
C ILE A 168 6.90 0.79 -10.14
N SER A 169 7.33 -0.07 -11.08
CA SER A 169 8.74 -0.35 -11.29
C SER A 169 9.55 0.88 -11.74
N THR A 170 8.89 1.88 -12.33
CA THR A 170 9.51 3.13 -12.82
C THR A 170 10.26 3.90 -11.74
N ILE A 171 9.80 3.83 -10.48
CA ILE A 171 10.43 4.52 -9.35
C ILE A 171 11.82 3.94 -9.01
N ASN A 172 12.10 2.72 -9.45
CA ASN A 172 13.40 2.07 -9.24
C ASN A 172 14.48 2.55 -10.21
N ALA A 173 14.10 3.11 -11.36
CA ALA A 173 15.06 3.55 -12.38
C ALA A 173 15.81 4.82 -11.95
N ALA A 174 15.17 5.68 -11.15
CA ALA A 174 15.77 6.92 -10.65
C ALA A 174 15.26 7.25 -9.24
N PRO A 175 15.72 6.53 -8.19
CA PRO A 175 15.23 6.72 -6.83
C PRO A 175 15.23 8.15 -6.31
N ASP A 176 16.28 8.91 -6.58
CA ASP A 176 16.42 10.28 -6.09
C ASP A 176 15.37 11.23 -6.67
N ASN A 177 14.75 10.87 -7.80
CA ASN A 177 13.67 11.66 -8.39
C ASN A 177 12.32 11.46 -7.68
N TYR A 178 12.17 10.44 -6.84
CA TYR A 178 10.88 10.00 -6.29
C TYR A 178 10.80 10.00 -4.77
N LYS A 179 11.95 9.98 -4.07
CA LYS A 179 11.99 10.01 -2.59
C LYS A 179 11.18 11.18 -2.03
N PHE A 180 10.27 10.84 -1.12
CA PHE A 180 9.34 11.74 -0.43
C PHE A 180 8.39 12.52 -1.33
N LYS A 181 8.35 12.25 -2.65
CA LYS A 181 7.40 12.92 -3.54
C LYS A 181 6.00 12.42 -3.29
N LEU A 182 5.05 13.33 -3.52
CA LEU A 182 3.65 12.96 -3.65
C LEU A 182 3.44 12.26 -4.99
N VAL A 183 2.99 11.00 -4.94
CA VAL A 183 2.72 10.17 -6.12
C VAL A 183 1.29 9.65 -6.08
N GLN A 184 0.75 9.28 -7.23
CA GLN A 184 -0.52 8.57 -7.36
C GLN A 184 -0.28 7.33 -8.22
N PHE A 185 -0.44 6.16 -7.62
CA PHE A 185 -0.46 4.91 -8.36
C PHE A 185 -1.87 4.63 -8.87
N THR A 186 -2.01 4.37 -10.16
CA THR A 186 -3.32 4.19 -10.81
C THR A 186 -3.62 2.73 -11.11
N GLY A 187 -4.90 2.35 -11.02
CA GLY A 187 -5.36 1.00 -11.39
C GLY A 187 -4.82 -0.11 -10.49
N VAL A 188 -4.44 0.24 -9.25
CA VAL A 188 -3.88 -0.69 -8.27
C VAL A 188 -4.97 -1.40 -7.49
N THR A 189 -4.64 -2.57 -6.93
CA THR A 189 -5.51 -3.34 -6.03
C THR A 189 -4.83 -3.53 -4.68
N PHE A 190 -5.57 -3.42 -3.58
CA PHE A 190 -5.07 -3.83 -2.27
C PHE A 190 -5.01 -5.35 -2.16
N GLN A 191 -3.93 -5.88 -1.60
CA GLN A 191 -3.76 -7.31 -1.32
C GLN A 191 -4.92 -7.86 -0.48
N ASN A 192 -5.34 -7.11 0.55
CA ASN A 192 -6.46 -7.44 1.41
C ASN A 192 -7.71 -6.57 1.16
N GLY A 193 -7.88 -6.06 -0.07
CA GLY A 193 -9.05 -5.26 -0.46
C GLY A 193 -10.36 -5.99 -0.17
N GLY A 194 -11.33 -5.29 0.44
CA GLY A 194 -12.61 -5.87 0.83
C GLY A 194 -12.57 -6.80 2.05
N LYS A 195 -11.40 -7.04 2.66
CA LYS A 195 -11.23 -7.95 3.80
C LYS A 195 -10.56 -7.27 5.00
N GLY A 196 -9.43 -6.60 4.77
CA GLY A 196 -8.62 -5.98 5.80
C GLY A 196 -9.04 -4.55 6.13
N ILE A 197 -8.30 -3.95 7.06
CA ILE A 197 -8.34 -2.54 7.42
C ILE A 197 -6.95 -1.93 7.25
N PHE A 198 -6.83 -0.61 7.23
CA PHE A 198 -5.52 0.04 7.00
C PHE A 198 -4.51 -0.20 8.12
N ALA A 199 -4.94 -0.28 9.38
CA ALA A 199 -4.10 -0.61 10.51
C ALA A 199 -4.89 -1.22 11.68
N PRO A 200 -4.29 -2.14 12.45
CA PRO A 200 -4.87 -2.66 13.69
C PRO A 200 -4.96 -1.58 14.78
N GLU A 201 -5.66 -1.87 15.88
CA GLU A 201 -5.82 -0.95 17.02
C GLU A 201 -4.49 -0.60 17.72
N ASP A 202 -3.51 -1.51 17.66
CA ASP A 202 -2.18 -1.31 18.25
C ASP A 202 -1.08 -1.47 17.20
N GLY A 203 -0.14 -0.53 17.16
CA GLY A 203 1.02 -0.53 16.26
C GLY A 203 0.75 0.08 14.88
N TYR A 204 1.05 -0.67 13.83
CA TYR A 204 0.96 -0.20 12.45
C TYR A 204 0.45 -1.31 11.53
N GLY A 205 -0.27 -0.92 10.48
CA GLY A 205 -0.65 -1.80 9.38
C GLY A 205 0.36 -1.73 8.24
N GLU A 206 0.56 -2.87 7.59
CA GLU A 206 1.36 -3.00 6.37
C GLU A 206 0.49 -3.71 5.33
N GLU A 207 0.15 -2.99 4.26
CA GLU A 207 -0.74 -3.49 3.22
C GLU A 207 -0.10 -3.29 1.85
N ASN A 208 -0.02 -4.32 1.04
CA ASN A 208 0.55 -4.17 -0.30
C ASN A 208 -0.53 -3.74 -1.30
N ILE A 209 -0.16 -2.82 -2.18
CA ILE A 209 -0.91 -2.58 -3.41
C ILE A 209 -0.13 -3.13 -4.60
N THR A 210 -0.87 -3.64 -5.58
CA THR A 210 -0.31 -4.24 -6.81
C THR A 210 -0.81 -3.48 -8.02
N ASP A 211 0.08 -3.09 -8.93
CA ASP A 211 -0.29 -2.46 -10.21
C ASP A 211 -0.74 -3.49 -11.27
N SER A 212 -1.12 -3.01 -12.46
CA SER A 212 -1.47 -3.88 -13.61
C SER A 212 -0.30 -4.68 -14.17
N HIS A 213 0.94 -4.35 -13.80
CA HIS A 213 2.16 -4.99 -14.24
C HIS A 213 2.63 -6.09 -13.26
N GLY A 214 1.93 -6.26 -12.12
CA GLY A 214 2.26 -7.22 -11.08
C GLY A 214 3.35 -6.75 -10.11
N ASN A 215 3.77 -5.48 -10.19
CA ASN A 215 4.67 -4.89 -9.22
C ASN A 215 3.90 -4.55 -7.95
N THR A 216 4.57 -4.65 -6.80
CA THR A 216 3.98 -4.38 -5.50
C THR A 216 4.73 -3.28 -4.75
N ILE A 217 4.00 -2.52 -3.96
CA ILE A 217 4.57 -1.58 -2.98
C ILE A 217 3.77 -1.66 -1.68
N MET A 218 4.48 -1.59 -0.56
CA MET A 218 3.88 -1.58 0.77
C MET A 218 3.35 -0.19 1.10
N ILE A 219 2.11 -0.13 1.58
CA ILE A 219 1.53 1.00 2.30
C ILE A 219 1.74 0.75 3.78
N ARG A 220 2.28 1.75 4.48
CA ARG A 220 2.41 1.74 5.93
C ARG A 220 1.41 2.72 6.53
N THR A 221 0.58 2.25 7.45
CA THR A 221 -0.40 3.09 8.15
C THR A 221 -0.26 2.94 9.66
N SER A 222 -0.20 4.05 10.38
CA SER A 222 -0.22 4.07 11.85
C SER A 222 -1.62 3.79 12.38
N ASN A 223 -1.72 3.10 13.52
CA ASN A 223 -2.97 3.00 14.27
C ASN A 223 -3.53 4.36 14.75
N TYR A 224 -2.72 5.43 14.79
CA TYR A 224 -3.18 6.79 15.09
C TYR A 224 -3.85 7.48 13.90
N ALA A 225 -3.79 6.90 12.70
CA ALA A 225 -4.47 7.45 11.54
C ALA A 225 -5.99 7.43 11.75
N SER A 226 -6.68 8.53 11.45
CA SER A 226 -8.15 8.65 11.56
C SER A 226 -8.91 7.65 10.69
N PHE A 227 -8.22 7.04 9.71
CA PHE A 227 -8.72 6.02 8.80
C PHE A 227 -8.12 4.62 9.05
N ALA A 228 -7.36 4.43 10.13
CA ALA A 228 -6.71 3.15 10.47
C ALA A 228 -7.71 1.99 10.45
N GLY A 229 -8.87 2.17 11.09
CA GLY A 229 -9.94 1.18 11.14
C GLY A 229 -10.79 1.07 9.87
N ASN A 230 -10.55 1.90 8.85
CA ASN A 230 -11.35 1.85 7.62
C ASN A 230 -11.04 0.56 6.86
N LYS A 231 -12.09 -0.03 6.30
CA LYS A 231 -11.97 -1.21 5.44
C LYS A 231 -11.19 -0.85 4.18
N LEU A 232 -10.24 -1.70 3.80
CA LEU A 232 -9.53 -1.55 2.55
C LEU A 232 -10.52 -1.70 1.39
N PRO A 233 -10.48 -0.81 0.37
CA PRO A 233 -11.41 -0.91 -0.73
C PRO A 233 -11.12 -2.16 -1.57
N GLU A 234 -12.18 -2.74 -2.11
CA GLU A 234 -12.10 -3.84 -3.06
C GLU A 234 -11.96 -3.30 -4.49
N GLY A 235 -11.43 -4.13 -5.38
CA GLY A 235 -11.31 -3.79 -6.80
C GLY A 235 -10.10 -2.93 -7.13
N LYS A 236 -10.14 -2.31 -8.31
CA LYS A 236 -9.07 -1.44 -8.83
C LYS A 236 -9.42 0.01 -8.63
N GLY A 237 -8.47 0.79 -8.15
CA GLY A 237 -8.60 2.23 -8.02
C GLY A 237 -7.25 2.93 -7.99
N ASN A 238 -7.26 4.14 -7.45
CA ASN A 238 -6.09 5.01 -7.37
C ASN A 238 -5.67 5.19 -5.92
N VAL A 239 -4.36 5.14 -5.68
CA VAL A 239 -3.77 5.37 -4.36
C VAL A 239 -2.71 6.45 -4.45
N THR A 240 -2.98 7.58 -3.79
CA THR A 240 -2.08 8.71 -3.64
C THR A 240 -1.30 8.61 -2.33
N GLY A 241 -0.09 9.12 -2.26
CA GLY A 241 0.64 9.15 -1.00
C GLY A 241 2.05 9.68 -1.13
N ILE A 242 2.71 9.80 0.01
CA ILE A 242 4.12 10.19 0.07
C ILE A 242 4.98 8.95 -0.10
N LEU A 243 5.81 8.95 -1.14
CA LEU A 243 6.68 7.83 -1.49
C LEU A 243 7.98 7.86 -0.66
N GLY A 244 7.92 7.31 0.55
CA GLY A 244 9.05 7.15 1.45
C GLY A 244 9.97 5.99 1.07
N ARG A 245 11.19 6.01 1.60
CA ARG A 245 12.15 4.93 1.44
C ARG A 245 12.87 4.68 2.76
N PHE A 246 13.03 3.41 3.13
CA PHE A 246 13.68 3.02 4.37
C PHE A 246 14.62 1.85 4.09
N ARG A 247 15.91 2.05 4.33
CA ARG A 247 16.98 1.05 4.13
C ARG A 247 16.94 0.42 2.75
N GLY A 248 16.71 1.24 1.73
CA GLY A 248 16.62 0.81 0.34
C GLY A 248 15.25 0.32 -0.11
N THR A 249 14.27 0.14 0.78
CA THR A 249 12.92 -0.36 0.45
C THR A 249 11.91 0.77 0.35
N TRP A 250 11.08 0.77 -0.70
CA TRP A 250 10.00 1.74 -0.86
C TRP A 250 8.83 1.46 0.08
N GLN A 251 8.26 2.53 0.63
CA GLN A 251 7.06 2.50 1.47
C GLN A 251 6.19 3.71 1.13
N LEU A 252 4.91 3.48 0.88
CA LEU A 252 3.94 4.55 0.62
C LEU A 252 3.25 4.92 1.94
N THR A 253 3.20 6.20 2.26
CA THR A 253 2.45 6.73 3.41
C THR A 253 1.28 7.55 2.90
N LEU A 254 0.06 7.09 3.18
CA LEU A 254 -1.16 7.84 2.87
C LEU A 254 -1.27 9.05 3.78
N ARG A 255 -1.68 10.20 3.25
CA ARG A 255 -1.85 11.43 4.03
C ARG A 255 -3.22 11.45 4.69
N THR A 256 -4.25 11.02 3.98
CA THR A 256 -5.64 10.95 4.47
C THR A 256 -6.38 9.77 3.83
N ALA A 257 -7.60 9.47 4.29
CA ALA A 257 -8.47 8.49 3.63
C ALA A 257 -8.77 8.82 2.16
N ASN A 258 -8.84 10.12 1.82
CA ASN A 258 -9.16 10.59 0.47
C ASN A 258 -8.06 10.30 -0.55
N ASP A 259 -6.87 9.92 -0.09
CA ASP A 259 -5.81 9.45 -0.97
C ASP A 259 -6.13 8.09 -1.61
N VAL A 260 -7.19 7.42 -1.16
CA VAL A 260 -7.70 6.18 -1.74
C VAL A 260 -9.01 6.49 -2.46
N SER A 261 -9.00 6.40 -3.79
CA SER A 261 -10.09 6.90 -4.63
C SER A 261 -10.38 5.98 -5.81
N ASP A 262 -11.57 6.12 -6.39
CA ASP A 262 -11.98 5.47 -7.65
C ASP A 262 -11.87 3.94 -7.65
N PHE A 263 -12.04 3.30 -6.49
CA PHE A 263 -12.03 1.84 -6.38
C PHE A 263 -13.32 1.23 -6.90
N THR A 264 -13.22 0.51 -8.02
CA THR A 264 -14.31 -0.19 -8.69
C THR A 264 -14.47 -1.61 -8.11
N GLY A 265 -15.08 -1.65 -6.93
CA GLY A 265 -15.37 -2.90 -6.20
C GLY A 265 -16.19 -2.69 -4.92
N SER A 266 -16.59 -1.45 -4.62
CA SER A 266 -17.45 -1.17 -3.48
C SER A 266 -18.88 -1.64 -3.74
N ASN A 267 -19.30 -2.70 -3.05
CA ASN A 267 -20.70 -2.84 -2.68
C ASN A 267 -20.98 -1.82 -1.56
N GLU A 268 -21.34 -0.60 -1.95
CA GLU A 268 -22.12 0.25 -1.05
C GLU A 268 -23.56 -0.28 -1.07
N GLU A 269 -23.96 -0.93 0.03
CA GLU A 269 -25.36 -0.93 0.41
C GLU A 269 -25.78 0.52 0.69
N GLU A 270 -26.29 1.22 -0.33
CA GLU A 270 -27.47 2.08 -0.21
C GLU A 270 -27.96 2.55 -1.60
N GLY A 271 -29.04 1.91 -2.07
CA GLY A 271 -30.11 2.47 -2.90
C GLY A 271 -29.78 3.29 -4.16
N GLY A 272 -30.01 2.68 -5.33
CA GLY A 272 -30.31 3.45 -6.55
C GLY A 272 -30.05 2.72 -7.86
N ASN A 273 -31.11 2.15 -8.44
CA ASN A 273 -31.16 1.51 -9.74
C ASN A 273 -30.69 2.44 -10.89
N GLU A 274 -29.75 2.00 -11.73
CA GLU A 274 -29.93 1.81 -13.18
C GLU A 274 -28.62 1.36 -13.85
N GLY A 275 -28.73 0.38 -14.75
CA GLY A 275 -27.62 -0.43 -15.25
C GLY A 275 -26.71 0.25 -16.27
N GLY A 276 -25.52 -0.33 -16.39
CA GLY A 276 -24.56 -0.11 -17.47
C GLY A 276 -23.57 -1.26 -17.49
N GLU A 277 -23.44 -1.90 -18.65
CA GLU A 277 -22.75 -3.17 -18.87
C GLU A 277 -21.24 -3.11 -18.60
N THR A 278 -20.76 -4.13 -17.88
CA THR A 278 -19.36 -4.43 -17.57
C THR A 278 -18.57 -4.84 -18.82
N PRO A 279 -17.29 -4.44 -18.94
CA PRO A 279 -16.28 -5.27 -19.59
C PRO A 279 -15.35 -5.90 -18.53
N SER A 280 -15.36 -7.23 -18.56
CA SER A 280 -14.80 -8.23 -17.65
C SER A 280 -13.32 -8.07 -17.28
N GLY A 281 -13.05 -7.83 -15.99
CA GLY A 281 -11.80 -8.21 -15.34
C GLY A 281 -11.76 -9.71 -15.00
N GLU A 282 -10.58 -10.20 -14.63
CA GLU A 282 -10.38 -11.56 -14.10
C GLU A 282 -11.23 -11.80 -12.84
N THR A 283 -11.95 -12.93 -12.76
CA THR A 283 -12.74 -13.31 -11.58
C THR A 283 -11.98 -14.33 -10.74
N VAL A 284 -11.48 -13.96 -9.56
CA VAL A 284 -10.78 -14.88 -8.67
C VAL A 284 -11.78 -15.71 -7.86
N LEU A 285 -11.69 -17.03 -7.95
CA LEU A 285 -12.57 -17.98 -7.28
C LEU A 285 -11.98 -18.47 -5.94
N PHE A 286 -10.64 -18.57 -5.88
CA PHE A 286 -9.91 -18.98 -4.70
C PHE A 286 -8.47 -18.48 -4.75
N GLN A 287 -7.90 -18.10 -3.62
CA GLN A 287 -6.47 -17.78 -3.51
C GLN A 287 -5.96 -18.05 -2.09
N GLU A 288 -4.78 -18.66 -1.98
CA GLU A 288 -4.10 -19.00 -0.72
C GLU A 288 -2.59 -18.79 -0.84
N SER A 289 -1.99 -18.12 0.16
CA SER A 289 -0.55 -17.85 0.32
C SER A 289 0.07 -18.57 1.53
N PHE A 290 -0.75 -19.28 2.31
CA PHE A 290 -0.40 -19.97 3.56
C PHE A 290 0.06 -19.04 4.69
N GLY A 291 -0.16 -17.73 4.56
CA GLY A 291 0.11 -16.73 5.59
C GLY A 291 1.56 -16.69 6.08
N THR A 292 1.72 -16.38 7.37
CA THR A 292 3.03 -16.24 8.04
C THR A 292 3.20 -17.31 9.13
N PRO A 293 3.46 -18.57 8.76
CA PRO A 293 3.62 -19.64 9.74
C PRO A 293 4.81 -19.36 10.65
N GLU A 294 4.63 -19.64 11.95
CA GLU A 294 5.66 -19.51 12.98
C GLU A 294 5.97 -20.87 13.60
N LYS A 295 7.18 -21.02 14.14
CA LYS A 295 7.55 -22.24 14.87
C LYS A 295 7.01 -22.19 16.30
N ASN A 296 6.57 -23.35 16.78
CA ASN A 296 6.44 -23.59 18.21
C ASN A 296 7.71 -24.28 18.72
N GLY A 297 8.62 -23.49 19.29
CA GLY A 297 9.98 -23.94 19.61
C GLY A 297 10.78 -24.27 18.34
N GLU A 298 11.20 -25.52 18.18
CA GLU A 298 11.94 -25.97 16.98
C GLU A 298 11.03 -26.49 15.86
N TYR A 299 9.74 -26.71 16.15
CA TYR A 299 8.81 -27.41 15.28
C TYR A 299 7.94 -26.46 14.47
N TRP A 300 7.81 -26.75 13.18
CA TRP A 300 6.80 -26.15 12.32
C TRP A 300 5.43 -26.80 12.56
N PRO A 301 4.31 -26.06 12.52
CA PRO A 301 2.99 -26.61 12.70
C PRO A 301 2.66 -27.61 11.59
N TYR A 302 1.96 -28.68 11.94
CA TYR A 302 1.35 -29.56 10.95
C TYR A 302 0.16 -28.86 10.27
N LEU A 303 -0.16 -29.23 9.03
CA LEU A 303 -1.29 -28.66 8.27
C LEU A 303 -2.59 -28.64 9.09
N ASP A 304 -2.93 -29.75 9.75
CA ASP A 304 -4.18 -29.89 10.51
C ASP A 304 -4.21 -29.07 11.83
N GLU A 305 -3.05 -28.59 12.28
CA GLU A 305 -2.91 -27.77 13.50
C GLU A 305 -2.71 -26.28 13.16
N TYR A 306 -2.50 -25.96 11.88
CA TYR A 306 -2.26 -24.62 11.42
C TYR A 306 -3.57 -23.86 11.24
N THR A 307 -3.59 -22.60 11.66
CA THR A 307 -4.79 -21.73 11.59
C THR A 307 -4.54 -20.42 10.85
N GLY A 308 -3.29 -20.12 10.46
CA GLY A 308 -2.90 -18.91 9.75
C GLY A 308 -3.08 -18.97 8.23
N PHE A 309 -4.03 -19.76 7.74
CA PHE A 309 -4.38 -19.77 6.31
C PHE A 309 -5.13 -18.48 5.93
N ASP A 310 -5.05 -18.08 4.66
CA ASP A 310 -5.84 -16.94 4.15
C ASP A 310 -7.33 -17.28 4.06
N ASN A 311 -7.65 -18.58 3.99
CA ASN A 311 -9.00 -19.13 3.93
C ASN A 311 -9.34 -19.94 5.19
N PRO A 312 -10.62 -20.23 5.47
CA PRO A 312 -11.02 -21.05 6.61
C PRO A 312 -10.23 -22.37 6.70
N ALA A 313 -9.63 -22.63 7.87
CA ALA A 313 -8.78 -23.81 8.08
C ALA A 313 -9.46 -25.14 7.75
N ASN A 314 -10.78 -25.22 7.87
CA ASN A 314 -11.57 -26.42 7.54
C ASN A 314 -11.61 -26.75 6.03
N MET A 315 -11.14 -25.87 5.16
CA MET A 315 -10.95 -26.14 3.74
C MET A 315 -9.72 -27.03 3.50
N PHE A 316 -8.73 -27.01 4.39
CA PHE A 316 -7.47 -27.73 4.23
C PHE A 316 -7.52 -29.07 4.96
N GLU A 317 -7.12 -30.13 4.26
CA GLU A 317 -7.13 -31.49 4.80
C GLU A 317 -5.89 -32.26 4.36
N CYS A 318 -5.23 -32.95 5.29
CA CYS A 318 -4.22 -33.95 4.97
C CYS A 318 -4.90 -35.27 4.59
N LEU A 319 -4.68 -35.75 3.36
CA LEU A 319 -5.22 -37.01 2.85
C LEU A 319 -4.23 -38.18 2.97
N SER A 320 -2.98 -37.92 3.33
CA SER A 320 -1.93 -38.92 3.54
C SER A 320 -1.72 -39.25 5.02
N GLU A 321 -1.13 -40.42 5.30
CA GLU A 321 -0.69 -40.78 6.66
C GLU A 321 0.43 -39.86 7.16
N GLU A 322 1.38 -39.54 6.29
CA GLU A 322 2.44 -38.58 6.56
C GLU A 322 1.89 -37.15 6.48
N LYS A 323 2.09 -36.38 7.56
CA LYS A 323 1.55 -35.03 7.69
C LYS A 323 2.52 -33.98 7.15
N PRO A 324 2.09 -33.10 6.23
CA PRO A 324 2.89 -31.95 5.85
C PRO A 324 2.95 -30.93 6.97
N THR A 325 4.00 -30.12 6.94
CA THR A 325 4.16 -28.96 7.83
C THR A 325 4.02 -27.68 7.06
N ILE A 326 3.50 -26.63 7.69
CA ILE A 326 3.45 -25.28 7.14
C ILE A 326 4.67 -24.52 7.62
N ARG A 327 5.46 -24.01 6.68
CA ARG A 327 6.79 -23.44 6.96
C ARG A 327 6.91 -22.06 6.37
N SER A 328 7.78 -21.24 6.96
CA SER A 328 8.27 -20.03 6.30
C SER A 328 9.62 -20.30 5.62
N SER A 329 9.76 -19.86 4.37
CA SER A 329 11.02 -19.86 3.63
C SER A 329 11.08 -18.59 2.79
N ASN A 330 12.20 -17.85 2.85
CA ASN A 330 12.32 -16.53 2.21
C ASN A 330 11.18 -15.56 2.59
N ASN A 331 10.74 -15.62 3.85
CA ASN A 331 9.59 -14.86 4.38
C ASN A 331 8.24 -15.16 3.71
N LEU A 332 8.11 -16.30 3.03
CA LEU A 332 6.86 -16.75 2.42
C LEU A 332 6.36 -18.02 3.09
N GLY A 333 5.07 -18.03 3.45
CA GLY A 333 4.35 -19.22 3.86
C GLY A 333 4.33 -20.28 2.76
N ASN A 334 4.41 -21.55 3.14
CA ASN A 334 4.30 -22.66 2.19
C ASN A 334 3.94 -23.97 2.88
N VAL A 335 3.30 -24.85 2.13
CA VAL A 335 3.20 -26.27 2.48
C VAL A 335 4.50 -26.97 2.08
N TRP A 336 5.12 -27.65 3.04
CA TRP A 336 6.33 -28.44 2.80
C TRP A 336 6.00 -29.92 2.53
N PHE A 337 6.42 -30.39 1.37
CA PHE A 337 6.38 -31.80 0.94
C PHE A 337 7.81 -32.39 1.02
N PRO A 338 8.18 -33.11 2.08
CA PRO A 338 9.52 -33.66 2.24
C PRO A 338 9.89 -34.63 1.12
N ALA A 339 11.18 -34.66 0.76
CA ALA A 339 11.71 -35.61 -0.21
C ALA A 339 11.44 -37.07 0.20
N GLY A 340 11.14 -37.92 -0.77
CA GLY A 340 10.95 -39.37 -0.54
C GLY A 340 9.72 -39.74 0.29
N LYS A 341 8.73 -38.84 0.40
CA LYS A 341 7.48 -39.06 1.12
C LYS A 341 6.28 -38.93 0.19
N ASP A 342 5.29 -39.79 0.40
CA ASP A 342 3.96 -39.66 -0.22
C ASP A 342 3.09 -38.79 0.68
N ILE A 343 2.88 -37.54 0.25
CA ILE A 343 2.03 -36.57 0.95
C ILE A 343 1.00 -36.06 -0.02
N THR A 344 -0.27 -36.02 0.41
CA THR A 344 -1.36 -35.40 -0.33
C THR A 344 -2.16 -34.49 0.59
N ILE A 345 -2.41 -33.26 0.13
CA ILE A 345 -3.34 -32.34 0.77
C ILE A 345 -4.52 -32.06 -0.15
N ALA A 346 -5.65 -31.73 0.43
CA ALA A 346 -6.81 -31.21 -0.28
C ALA A 346 -7.16 -29.80 0.21
N ILE A 347 -7.57 -28.96 -0.74
CA ILE A 347 -8.25 -27.68 -0.51
C ILE A 347 -9.67 -27.86 -1.03
N LYS A 348 -10.64 -27.89 -0.12
CA LYS A 348 -12.03 -28.28 -0.39
C LYS A 348 -12.97 -27.08 -0.32
N GLY A 349 -14.13 -27.20 -0.96
CA GLY A 349 -15.23 -26.25 -0.82
C GLY A 349 -14.97 -24.91 -1.50
N ILE A 350 -14.11 -24.90 -2.53
CA ILE A 350 -13.88 -23.71 -3.34
C ILE A 350 -15.16 -23.40 -4.13
N ASN A 351 -15.74 -22.22 -3.89
CA ASN A 351 -16.95 -21.77 -4.58
C ASN A 351 -16.61 -21.30 -5.99
N ALA A 352 -17.18 -21.96 -7.00
CA ALA A 352 -16.95 -21.62 -8.40
C ALA A 352 -17.75 -20.41 -8.90
N GLN A 353 -18.68 -19.89 -8.11
CA GLN A 353 -19.46 -18.69 -8.40
C GLN A 353 -20.19 -18.77 -9.76
N GLY A 354 -20.73 -19.95 -10.09
CA GLY A 354 -21.41 -20.23 -11.35
C GLY A 354 -20.50 -20.61 -12.52
N ASN A 355 -19.17 -20.58 -12.35
CA ASN A 355 -18.23 -20.90 -13.42
C ASN A 355 -17.95 -22.41 -13.53
N THR A 356 -17.77 -22.91 -14.75
CA THR A 356 -17.47 -24.33 -15.02
C THR A 356 -16.02 -24.59 -15.37
N THR A 357 -15.27 -23.54 -15.69
CA THR A 357 -13.85 -23.58 -16.05
C THR A 357 -13.10 -22.41 -15.41
N ALA A 358 -11.86 -22.64 -14.99
CA ALA A 358 -10.96 -21.60 -14.49
C ALA A 358 -9.50 -21.89 -14.87
N THR A 359 -8.64 -20.91 -14.67
CA THR A 359 -7.19 -21.03 -14.69
C THR A 359 -6.69 -21.29 -13.27
N LEU A 360 -5.93 -22.37 -13.11
CA LEU A 360 -5.15 -22.66 -11.91
C LEU A 360 -3.76 -22.05 -12.06
N GLU A 361 -3.36 -21.24 -11.09
CA GLU A 361 -2.00 -20.76 -10.92
C GLU A 361 -1.48 -21.24 -9.57
N CYS A 362 -0.26 -21.75 -9.53
CA CYS A 362 0.42 -22.09 -8.28
C CYS A 362 1.87 -21.64 -8.32
N GLN A 363 2.40 -21.22 -7.18
CA GLN A 363 3.83 -20.99 -7.01
C GLN A 363 4.46 -22.19 -6.33
N VAL A 364 5.41 -22.82 -7.00
CA VAL A 364 6.09 -24.03 -6.52
C VAL A 364 7.59 -23.78 -6.47
N GLY A 365 8.27 -24.34 -5.47
CA GLY A 365 9.73 -24.35 -5.39
C GLY A 365 10.25 -25.68 -4.86
N ALA A 366 11.57 -25.85 -4.85
CA ALA A 366 12.21 -27.06 -4.35
C ALA A 366 13.47 -26.77 -3.54
N ASN A 367 13.80 -27.67 -2.62
CA ASN A 367 14.92 -27.55 -1.68
C ASN A 367 16.24 -28.07 -2.28
N VAL A 368 16.61 -27.57 -3.46
CA VAL A 368 17.81 -27.94 -4.24
C VAL A 368 19.09 -27.28 -3.70
N TYR A 369 19.44 -27.52 -2.43
CA TYR A 369 20.64 -26.94 -1.81
C TYR A 369 21.93 -27.73 -2.08
N ASP A 370 21.82 -29.04 -2.31
CA ASP A 370 22.99 -29.89 -2.46
C ASP A 370 23.58 -29.80 -3.86
N THR A 371 24.91 -29.72 -3.95
CA THR A 371 25.63 -29.55 -5.22
C THR A 371 25.22 -30.62 -6.23
N GLY A 372 24.80 -30.17 -7.43
CA GLY A 372 24.40 -31.05 -8.52
C GLY A 372 22.96 -31.58 -8.44
N THR A 373 22.18 -31.17 -7.43
CA THR A 373 20.74 -31.52 -7.37
C THR A 373 19.89 -30.68 -8.32
N SER A 374 18.82 -31.31 -8.81
CA SER A 374 17.77 -30.69 -9.59
C SER A 374 16.42 -31.34 -9.31
N GLN A 375 15.35 -30.58 -9.50
CA GLN A 375 13.97 -31.04 -9.34
C GLN A 375 13.12 -30.38 -10.43
N ASP A 376 12.33 -31.15 -11.18
CA ASP A 376 11.24 -30.57 -11.98
C ASP A 376 10.07 -30.28 -11.03
N LEU A 377 9.55 -29.06 -11.05
CA LEU A 377 8.46 -28.64 -10.19
C LEU A 377 7.11 -29.24 -10.60
N ASN A 378 6.97 -29.72 -11.85
CA ASN A 378 5.76 -30.42 -12.30
C ASN A 378 5.58 -31.81 -11.64
N THR A 379 6.54 -32.27 -10.85
CA THR A 379 6.40 -33.50 -10.07
C THR A 379 5.43 -33.32 -8.91
N LEU A 380 5.11 -32.09 -8.50
CA LEU A 380 3.94 -31.79 -7.68
C LEU A 380 2.68 -32.13 -8.48
N LYS A 381 2.06 -33.26 -8.18
CA LYS A 381 0.86 -33.71 -8.89
C LYS A 381 -0.34 -32.91 -8.39
N VAL A 382 -1.21 -32.52 -9.31
CA VAL A 382 -2.41 -31.78 -8.97
C VAL A 382 -3.64 -32.53 -9.48
N LYS A 383 -4.73 -32.52 -8.72
CA LYS A 383 -6.06 -32.87 -9.22
C LYS A 383 -7.06 -31.76 -8.93
N CYS A 384 -8.03 -31.59 -9.82
CA CYS A 384 -9.24 -30.82 -9.54
C CYS A 384 -10.45 -31.74 -9.69
N ASN A 385 -11.27 -31.81 -8.64
CA ASN A 385 -12.46 -32.67 -8.59
C ASN A 385 -12.16 -34.13 -9.01
N GLY A 386 -11.02 -34.65 -8.55
CA GLY A 386 -10.53 -36.00 -8.87
C GLY A 386 -9.89 -36.17 -10.26
N THR A 387 -9.89 -35.14 -11.11
CA THR A 387 -9.27 -35.17 -12.44
C THR A 387 -7.84 -34.65 -12.38
N ASN A 388 -6.88 -35.40 -12.93
CA ASN A 388 -5.47 -34.99 -12.96
C ASN A 388 -5.24 -33.71 -13.78
N ILE A 389 -4.43 -32.81 -13.24
CA ILE A 389 -3.93 -31.58 -13.87
C ILE A 389 -2.42 -31.70 -14.00
N THR A 390 -1.89 -31.45 -15.20
CA THR A 390 -0.45 -31.44 -15.44
C THR A 390 0.06 -30.01 -15.36
N LEU A 391 0.89 -29.73 -14.36
CA LEU A 391 1.61 -28.46 -14.29
C LEU A 391 2.68 -28.37 -15.40
N PRO A 392 2.95 -27.18 -15.96
CA PRO A 392 4.06 -26.98 -16.89
C PRO A 392 5.39 -27.36 -16.24
N SER A 393 6.29 -27.96 -17.02
CA SER A 393 7.64 -28.32 -16.56
C SER A 393 8.46 -27.06 -16.23
N LYS A 394 9.13 -27.09 -15.08
CA LYS A 394 10.11 -26.10 -14.67
C LYS A 394 11.16 -26.81 -13.83
N ILE A 395 12.29 -27.13 -14.45
CA ILE A 395 13.45 -27.69 -13.75
C ILE A 395 14.13 -26.55 -12.98
N VAL A 396 14.34 -26.78 -11.68
CA VAL A 396 15.16 -25.93 -10.82
C VAL A 396 16.43 -26.65 -10.40
N THR A 397 17.53 -25.93 -10.26
CA THR A 397 18.85 -26.52 -9.97
C THR A 397 19.60 -25.78 -8.87
N GLN A 398 20.44 -26.51 -8.16
CA GLN A 398 21.37 -25.91 -7.21
C GLN A 398 22.36 -24.96 -7.91
N SER A 399 22.85 -25.32 -9.11
CA SER A 399 23.85 -24.55 -9.86
C SER A 399 23.37 -23.15 -10.26
N GLU A 400 22.06 -22.95 -10.37
CA GLU A 400 21.45 -21.64 -10.65
C GLU A 400 21.01 -20.89 -9.38
N ASN A 401 21.36 -21.39 -8.19
CA ASN A 401 20.94 -20.85 -6.89
C ASN A 401 19.42 -20.75 -6.71
N GLN A 402 18.66 -21.74 -7.20
CA GLN A 402 17.18 -21.71 -7.21
C GLN A 402 16.52 -22.42 -6.01
N ALA A 403 17.29 -22.71 -4.96
CA ALA A 403 16.76 -23.38 -3.78
C ALA A 403 15.69 -22.53 -3.09
N ASN A 404 14.50 -23.11 -2.90
CA ASN A 404 13.33 -22.49 -2.28
C ASN A 404 12.87 -21.17 -2.92
N ILE A 405 13.22 -20.91 -4.18
CA ILE A 405 12.67 -19.80 -4.95
C ILE A 405 11.32 -20.24 -5.53
N PRO A 406 10.22 -19.49 -5.31
CA PRO A 406 8.92 -19.80 -5.92
C PRO A 406 8.93 -19.48 -7.41
N PHE A 407 8.44 -20.43 -8.22
CA PHE A 407 8.18 -20.24 -9.65
C PHE A 407 6.69 -20.41 -9.93
N LYS A 408 6.15 -19.49 -10.72
CA LYS A 408 4.75 -19.47 -11.11
C LYS A 408 4.48 -20.51 -12.22
N LEU A 409 3.53 -21.39 -11.98
CA LEU A 409 3.07 -22.42 -12.92
C LEU A 409 1.57 -22.23 -13.15
N THR A 410 1.14 -22.19 -14.41
CA THR A 410 -0.25 -21.87 -14.79
C THR A 410 -0.82 -22.97 -15.66
N VAL A 411 -2.06 -23.38 -15.39
CA VAL A 411 -2.85 -24.32 -16.19
C VAL A 411 -4.21 -23.71 -16.45
N GLU A 412 -4.48 -23.41 -17.71
CA GLU A 412 -5.75 -22.83 -18.15
C GLU A 412 -6.83 -23.90 -18.34
N ASN A 413 -8.10 -23.46 -18.39
CA ASN A 413 -9.25 -24.31 -18.73
C ASN A 413 -9.43 -25.55 -17.84
N VAL A 414 -9.09 -25.42 -16.56
CA VAL A 414 -9.35 -26.41 -15.51
C VAL A 414 -10.85 -26.50 -15.27
N ASN A 415 -11.43 -27.69 -15.41
CA ASN A 415 -12.84 -27.92 -15.08
C ASN A 415 -13.08 -27.81 -13.58
N ILE A 416 -14.07 -27.00 -13.19
CA ILE A 416 -14.43 -26.71 -11.80
C ILE A 416 -15.94 -26.90 -11.59
N SER A 417 -16.36 -26.85 -10.33
CA SER A 417 -17.77 -26.96 -9.90
C SER A 417 -18.03 -26.12 -8.65
N GLU A 418 -19.29 -25.86 -8.30
CA GLU A 418 -19.68 -25.04 -7.14
C GLU A 418 -19.03 -25.44 -5.80
N SER A 419 -18.61 -26.70 -5.67
CA SER A 419 -17.82 -27.18 -4.53
C SER A 419 -16.55 -27.84 -5.05
N THR A 420 -15.63 -27.01 -5.56
CA THR A 420 -14.36 -27.48 -6.11
C THR A 420 -13.39 -27.95 -5.02
N THR A 421 -12.72 -29.07 -5.31
CA THR A 421 -11.60 -29.59 -4.51
C THR A 421 -10.33 -29.64 -5.35
N LEU A 422 -9.26 -29.01 -4.87
CA LEU A 422 -7.91 -29.15 -5.41
C LEU A 422 -7.10 -30.08 -4.52
N GLU A 423 -6.49 -31.12 -5.08
CA GLU A 423 -5.53 -31.99 -4.40
C GLU A 423 -4.12 -31.70 -4.89
N PHE A 424 -3.15 -31.59 -3.99
CA PHE A 424 -1.74 -31.44 -4.30
C PHE A 424 -0.95 -32.59 -3.66
N SER A 425 -0.15 -33.30 -4.45
CA SER A 425 0.59 -34.47 -4.01
C SER A 425 2.08 -34.40 -4.36
N GLY A 426 2.93 -34.57 -3.36
CA GLY A 426 4.32 -34.98 -3.55
C GLY A 426 4.41 -36.50 -3.40
N THR A 427 4.99 -37.19 -4.38
CA THR A 427 5.17 -38.65 -4.31
C THR A 427 6.60 -39.01 -3.96
N ALA A 428 6.79 -40.13 -3.26
CA ALA A 428 8.10 -40.58 -2.81
C ALA A 428 9.07 -40.85 -3.98
N SER A 429 8.56 -41.26 -5.14
CA SER A 429 9.37 -41.53 -6.33
C SER A 429 9.81 -40.28 -7.09
N ASP A 430 8.99 -39.23 -7.11
CA ASP A 430 9.17 -38.08 -8.02
C ASP A 430 9.66 -36.82 -7.28
N ASN A 431 9.39 -36.72 -5.97
CA ASN A 431 9.86 -35.65 -5.10
C ASN A 431 11.19 -36.04 -4.44
N THR A 432 12.30 -35.78 -5.14
CA THR A 432 13.64 -36.20 -4.71
C THR A 432 14.36 -35.15 -3.87
N CYS A 433 14.01 -33.87 -4.03
CA CYS A 433 14.66 -32.76 -3.33
C CYS A 433 13.78 -32.13 -2.23
N GLY A 434 12.48 -32.42 -2.21
CA GLY A 434 11.50 -31.78 -1.35
C GLY A 434 10.90 -30.54 -2.02
N LEU A 435 9.57 -30.51 -2.10
CA LEU A 435 8.79 -29.49 -2.80
C LEU A 435 8.11 -28.54 -1.81
N ARG A 436 7.86 -27.32 -2.28
CA ARG A 436 7.11 -26.29 -1.56
C ARG A 436 6.01 -25.75 -2.44
N LEU A 437 4.79 -25.71 -1.90
CA LEU A 437 3.68 -24.98 -2.48
C LEU A 437 3.55 -23.65 -1.73
N PHE A 438 3.92 -22.55 -2.37
CA PHE A 438 3.95 -21.20 -1.79
C PHE A 438 2.63 -20.46 -1.98
N SER A 439 1.92 -20.74 -3.08
CA SER A 439 0.57 -20.19 -3.26
C SER A 439 -0.24 -21.00 -4.26
N VAL A 440 -1.55 -20.86 -4.15
CA VAL A 440 -2.56 -21.42 -5.06
C VAL A 440 -3.54 -20.31 -5.40
N LYS A 441 -3.90 -20.16 -6.68
CA LYS A 441 -4.92 -19.24 -7.16
C LYS A 441 -5.75 -19.93 -8.23
N LEU A 442 -7.07 -19.85 -8.13
CA LEU A 442 -8.02 -20.35 -9.12
C LEU A 442 -8.87 -19.16 -9.58
N TYR A 443 -8.88 -18.86 -10.88
CA TYR A 443 -9.55 -17.66 -11.40
C TYR A 443 -10.09 -17.86 -12.81
N VAL A 444 -11.15 -17.15 -13.19
CA VAL A 444 -11.64 -17.10 -14.57
C VAL A 444 -11.01 -15.89 -15.27
N PRO A 445 -10.23 -16.09 -16.35
CA PRO A 445 -9.65 -14.98 -17.09
C PRO A 445 -10.78 -14.11 -17.67
N GLY A 446 -10.59 -12.79 -17.67
CA GLY A 446 -11.53 -11.88 -18.31
C GLY A 446 -11.67 -12.22 -19.80
N SER A 447 -12.85 -12.02 -20.37
CA SER A 447 -13.07 -12.20 -21.81
C SER A 447 -12.31 -11.13 -22.60
N GLY A 448 -11.02 -11.39 -22.84
CA GLY A 448 -10.26 -10.66 -23.84
C GLY A 448 -10.88 -10.93 -25.20
N SER A 449 -11.36 -9.88 -25.86
CA SER A 449 -11.69 -9.87 -27.28
C SER A 449 -10.47 -10.39 -28.06
N GLY A 450 -10.44 -11.69 -28.33
CA GLY A 450 -9.57 -12.30 -29.30
C GLY A 450 -10.01 -11.82 -30.67
N SER A 451 -9.41 -10.73 -31.16
CA SER A 451 -9.52 -10.34 -32.57
C SER A 451 -8.93 -11.46 -33.41
N THR A 452 -9.80 -12.34 -33.92
CA THR A 452 -9.48 -13.37 -34.91
C THR A 452 -10.38 -13.14 -36.14
N GLY A 453 -9.74 -13.06 -37.32
CA GLY A 453 -10.39 -12.98 -38.64
C GLY A 453 -10.82 -11.56 -39.01
N GLY A 454 -10.50 -10.99 -40.17
CA GLY A 454 -10.32 -11.61 -41.48
C GLY A 454 -11.43 -11.13 -42.42
N ASP A 455 -11.02 -10.44 -43.49
CA ASP A 455 -11.75 -10.13 -44.73
C ASP A 455 -12.97 -9.16 -44.73
N GLY A 456 -12.72 -8.01 -45.36
CA GLY A 456 -13.31 -7.65 -46.66
C GLY A 456 -14.83 -7.50 -46.77
N GLY A 457 -15.31 -6.25 -46.86
CA GLY A 457 -16.67 -5.97 -47.31
C GLY A 457 -16.97 -4.48 -47.42
N THR A 458 -16.93 -3.96 -48.65
CA THR A 458 -17.26 -2.59 -49.06
C THR A 458 -18.68 -2.17 -48.66
N THR A 459 -18.82 -1.02 -48.00
CA THR A 459 -20.13 -0.37 -47.75
C THR A 459 -20.53 0.48 -48.96
N ILE A 460 -21.72 0.21 -49.48
CA ILE A 460 -22.37 0.95 -50.58
C ILE A 460 -23.04 2.21 -49.98
N GLU A 461 -22.71 3.39 -50.52
CA GLU A 461 -23.43 4.64 -50.24
C GLU A 461 -24.86 4.62 -50.85
N PRO A 462 -25.90 5.09 -50.13
CA PRO A 462 -27.17 5.40 -50.74
C PRO A 462 -27.17 6.83 -51.31
N THR A 463 -27.55 6.94 -52.59
CA THR A 463 -27.79 8.20 -53.30
C THR A 463 -28.97 8.96 -52.68
N PRO A 464 -28.90 10.30 -52.48
CA PRO A 464 -30.06 11.09 -52.07
C PRO A 464 -31.03 11.28 -53.24
N SER A 465 -32.33 11.16 -52.94
CA SER A 465 -33.40 11.58 -53.84
C SER A 465 -33.86 12.99 -53.47
N ASN A 466 -33.91 13.83 -54.50
CA ASN A 466 -34.36 15.23 -54.61
C ASN A 466 -33.44 16.33 -54.07
#